data_AF-A0A519S345-F1
#
_entry.id   AF-A0A519S345-F1
#
_cell.length_a   1.000
_cell.length_b   1.000
_cell.length_c   1.000
_cell.angle_alpha   90.00
_cell.angle_beta   90.00
_cell.angle_gamma   90.00
#
_symmetry.space_group_name_H-M   'P 1'
#
loop_
_entity.id
_entity.type
_entity.pdbx_description
1 polymer ?
#
loop_
_entity_poly.entity_id
_entity_poly.type
_entity_poly.pdbx_seq_one_letter_code
_entity_poly.pdbx_strand_id
1 'polypeptide(L)'
;MKNNNTSIKKIFTLLILLAVGSSLQAQEKQTADTTIQYLNRLIASKDSTDKALLRTKLADLSNGKTEKSVLMAANYYYQLGNSKQSELLYKEVTSRFPLGTQARQEASKGFHELKTAAEAEAAYKAWIKKFPPESYENTKVDDRLAYDYVRAMIAGKFASEKNVAKANAYAKMLEVDFWKGNAYSGLTTAFYKNGDLANAEIYAKMAMDNA
;
A
#
# COMPACT_ATOMS: atom_id res chain seq x y z
N MET A 1 -37.16 -26.16 83.43
CA MET A 1 -38.13 -25.54 82.50
C MET A 1 -37.46 -24.36 81.80
N LYS A 2 -37.38 -24.40 80.45
CA LYS A 2 -37.17 -23.29 79.48
C LYS A 2 -35.90 -22.41 79.64
N ASN A 3 -35.17 -21.99 78.61
CA ASN A 3 -35.08 -22.32 77.18
C ASN A 3 -33.73 -21.74 76.70
N ASN A 4 -33.15 -22.36 75.67
CA ASN A 4 -31.89 -21.99 75.03
C ASN A 4 -31.90 -20.55 74.45
N ASN A 5 -30.72 -19.92 74.38
CA ASN A 5 -30.34 -19.22 73.16
C ASN A 5 -28.81 -19.16 72.96
N THR A 6 -28.46 -19.61 71.76
CA THR A 6 -27.17 -19.88 71.15
C THR A 6 -26.46 -18.59 70.72
N SER A 7 -25.13 -18.53 70.84
CA SER A 7 -24.19 -18.29 69.72
C SER A 7 -22.82 -17.79 70.18
N ILE A 8 -21.86 -18.74 70.20
CA ILE A 8 -20.60 -18.75 69.43
C ILE A 8 -19.80 -17.43 69.48
N LYS A 9 -18.92 -17.26 70.48
CA LYS A 9 -17.46 -17.54 70.48
C LYS A 9 -16.61 -16.81 69.40
N LYS A 10 -15.96 -15.74 69.89
CA LYS A 10 -14.55 -15.28 69.74
C LYS A 10 -13.88 -15.34 68.36
N ILE A 11 -13.26 -14.22 67.95
CA ILE A 11 -11.93 -14.17 67.32
C ILE A 11 -11.24 -12.86 67.73
N PHE A 12 -9.99 -12.99 68.19
CA PHE A 12 -8.98 -11.96 68.45
C PHE A 12 -7.87 -12.13 67.39
N THR A 13 -7.00 -11.12 67.21
CA THR A 13 -5.66 -11.17 66.54
C THR A 13 -5.69 -10.96 65.02
N LEU A 14 -4.83 -10.21 64.31
CA LEU A 14 -3.72 -9.25 64.49
C LEU A 14 -3.25 -8.89 63.05
N LEU A 15 -2.71 -7.69 62.83
CA LEU A 15 -2.09 -7.24 61.57
C LEU A 15 -0.88 -8.12 61.14
N ILE A 16 -0.62 -8.22 59.82
CA ILE A 16 0.60 -7.75 59.11
C ILE A 16 0.47 -8.01 57.59
N LEU A 17 1.00 -7.04 56.82
CA LEU A 17 1.10 -6.91 55.36
C LEU A 17 1.50 -8.19 54.60
N LEU A 18 1.07 -8.30 53.33
CA LEU A 18 1.94 -8.73 52.21
C LEU A 18 1.34 -8.31 50.86
N ALA A 19 2.17 -7.64 50.06
CA ALA A 19 1.88 -7.14 48.72
C ALA A 19 1.62 -8.29 47.73
N VAL A 20 0.44 -8.31 47.12
CA VAL A 20 0.19 -9.10 45.90
C VAL A 20 -0.75 -8.27 45.03
N GLY A 21 -0.20 -7.51 44.07
CA GLY A 21 -1.04 -6.60 43.31
C GLY A 21 -0.37 -5.93 42.11
N SER A 22 0.57 -6.60 41.44
CA SER A 22 1.05 -6.15 40.14
C SER A 22 1.61 -7.30 39.31
N SER A 23 0.72 -8.18 38.88
CA SER A 23 0.98 -9.11 37.76
C SER A 23 -0.20 -9.20 36.78
N LEU A 24 -0.97 -8.11 36.64
CA LEU A 24 -2.07 -8.02 35.66
C LEU A 24 -1.76 -7.13 34.45
N GLN A 25 -0.50 -6.79 34.20
CA GLN A 25 -0.06 -6.03 33.03
C GLN A 25 1.16 -6.66 32.37
N ALA A 26 1.07 -7.93 32.01
CA ALA A 26 1.96 -8.56 31.04
C ALA A 26 1.28 -9.78 30.39
N GLN A 27 -0.02 -9.68 30.09
CA GLN A 27 -0.54 -10.46 28.97
C GLN A 27 -0.16 -9.66 27.74
N GLU A 28 1.04 -9.92 27.20
CA GLU A 28 1.34 -9.59 25.81
C GLU A 28 0.12 -10.03 25.00
N LYS A 29 -0.58 -9.08 24.39
CA LYS A 29 -1.53 -9.42 23.32
C LYS A 29 -0.69 -10.16 22.29
N GLN A 30 -0.78 -11.48 22.30
CA GLN A 30 -0.15 -12.35 21.33
C GLN A 30 -0.71 -11.92 19.97
N THR A 31 0.02 -11.04 19.28
CA THR A 31 -0.36 -10.54 17.96
C THR A 31 -0.51 -11.76 17.09
N ALA A 32 -1.72 -12.00 16.60
CA ALA A 32 -1.99 -13.10 15.70
C ALA A 32 -0.98 -13.05 14.55
N ASP A 33 -0.31 -14.17 14.31
CA ASP A 33 0.71 -14.33 13.29
C ASP A 33 0.13 -13.88 11.95
N THR A 34 0.72 -12.88 11.31
CA THR A 34 0.26 -12.46 9.98
C THR A 34 0.48 -13.60 8.99
N THR A 35 -0.29 -13.67 7.90
CA THR A 35 -0.10 -14.70 6.87
C THR A 35 1.36 -14.77 6.39
N ILE A 36 2.04 -13.63 6.27
CA ILE A 36 3.46 -13.56 5.86
C ILE A 36 4.37 -14.21 6.91
N GLN A 37 4.22 -13.85 8.18
CA GLN A 37 5.04 -14.41 9.26
C GLN A 37 4.83 -15.92 9.38
N TYR A 38 3.58 -16.37 9.25
CA TYR A 38 3.26 -17.79 9.30
C TYR A 38 3.90 -18.57 8.15
N LEU A 39 3.78 -18.08 6.91
CA LEU A 39 4.41 -18.70 5.74
C LEU A 39 5.93 -18.75 5.88
N ASN A 40 6.56 -17.67 6.36
CA ASN A 40 8.00 -17.62 6.59
C ASN A 40 8.46 -18.67 7.61
N ARG A 41 7.68 -18.91 8.67
CA ARG A 41 7.96 -19.97 9.64
C ARG A 41 7.91 -21.36 9.01
N LEU A 42 6.90 -21.64 8.18
CA LEU A 42 6.81 -22.93 7.46
C LEU A 42 7.97 -23.13 6.47
N ILE A 43 8.46 -22.06 5.86
CA ILE A 43 9.64 -22.10 4.99
C ILE A 43 10.91 -22.45 5.78
N ALA A 44 11.08 -21.89 6.98
CA ALA A 44 12.23 -22.16 7.84
C ALA A 44 12.20 -23.57 8.47
N SER A 45 11.01 -24.15 8.65
CA SER A 45 10.85 -25.48 9.25
C SER A 45 11.55 -26.58 8.46
N LYS A 46 12.07 -27.60 9.17
CA LYS A 46 12.62 -28.84 8.58
C LYS A 46 11.62 -29.99 8.59
N ASP A 47 10.46 -29.82 9.25
CA ASP A 47 9.42 -30.84 9.38
C ASP A 47 8.71 -31.06 8.03
N SER A 48 8.56 -32.33 7.63
CA SER A 48 7.87 -32.70 6.39
C SER A 48 6.38 -32.34 6.39
N THR A 49 5.74 -32.32 7.56
CA THR A 49 4.36 -31.90 7.78
C THR A 49 4.20 -30.41 7.50
N ASP A 50 5.12 -29.58 8.01
CA ASP A 50 5.13 -28.14 7.73
C ASP A 50 5.37 -27.85 6.26
N LYS A 51 6.21 -28.64 5.58
CA LYS A 51 6.38 -28.54 4.12
C LYS A 51 5.11 -28.91 3.36
N ALA A 52 4.37 -29.92 3.79
CA ALA A 52 3.09 -30.26 3.19
C ALA A 52 2.07 -29.13 3.39
N LEU A 53 1.98 -28.59 4.61
CA LEU A 53 1.09 -27.49 4.94
C LEU A 53 1.41 -26.21 4.15
N LEU A 54 2.69 -25.88 3.99
CA LEU A 54 3.14 -24.77 3.14
C LEU A 54 2.63 -24.93 1.71
N ARG A 55 2.76 -26.13 1.11
CA ARG A 55 2.28 -26.39 -0.26
C ARG A 55 0.77 -26.18 -0.36
N THR A 56 -0.01 -26.67 0.60
CA THR A 56 -1.46 -26.44 0.64
C THR A 56 -1.80 -24.96 0.73
N LYS A 57 -1.15 -24.21 1.64
CA LYS A 57 -1.38 -22.76 1.79
C LYS A 57 -1.02 -21.98 0.53
N LEU A 58 0.08 -22.32 -0.14
CA LEU A 58 0.44 -21.67 -1.40
C LEU A 58 -0.54 -22.01 -2.52
N ALA A 59 -1.09 -23.23 -2.57
CA ALA A 59 -2.15 -23.59 -3.50
C ALA A 59 -3.44 -22.80 -3.22
N ASP A 60 -3.84 -22.64 -1.97
CA ASP A 60 -5.00 -21.83 -1.57
C ASP A 60 -4.83 -20.37 -2.01
N LEU A 61 -3.65 -19.79 -1.76
CA LEU A 61 -3.32 -18.42 -2.16
C LEU A 61 -3.29 -18.26 -3.69
N SER A 62 -2.78 -19.26 -4.41
CA SER A 62 -2.79 -19.30 -5.88
C SER A 62 -4.21 -19.26 -6.44
N ASN A 63 -5.15 -19.95 -5.79
CA ASN A 63 -6.58 -19.96 -6.15
C ASN A 63 -7.38 -18.83 -5.49
N GLY A 64 -6.69 -17.89 -4.84
CA GLY A 64 -7.32 -16.78 -4.13
C GLY A 64 -8.17 -15.88 -5.03
N LYS A 65 -9.18 -15.26 -4.42
CA LYS A 65 -10.09 -14.30 -5.08
C LYS A 65 -9.54 -12.87 -5.14
N THR A 66 -8.34 -12.63 -4.62
CA THR A 66 -7.71 -11.30 -4.62
C THR A 66 -6.35 -11.35 -5.28
N GLU A 67 -6.01 -10.28 -6.00
CA GLU A 67 -4.70 -10.12 -6.62
C GLU A 67 -3.56 -10.25 -5.59
N LYS A 68 -3.74 -9.67 -4.41
CA LYS A 68 -2.79 -9.75 -3.29
C LYS A 68 -2.48 -11.21 -2.89
N SER A 69 -3.49 -12.07 -2.80
CA SER A 69 -3.30 -13.49 -2.46
C SER A 69 -2.49 -14.21 -3.54
N VAL A 70 -2.83 -13.99 -4.80
CA VAL A 70 -2.19 -14.66 -5.94
C VAL A 70 -0.75 -14.18 -6.11
N LEU A 71 -0.50 -12.88 -6.01
CA LEU A 71 0.85 -12.30 -6.03
C LEU A 71 1.69 -12.76 -4.84
N MET A 72 1.09 -12.94 -3.66
CA MET A 72 1.78 -13.51 -2.50
C MET A 72 2.24 -14.94 -2.81
N ALA A 73 1.36 -15.79 -3.37
CA ALA A 73 1.75 -17.14 -3.78
C ALA A 73 2.88 -17.13 -4.81
N ALA A 74 2.78 -16.28 -5.86
CA ALA A 74 3.79 -16.16 -6.89
C ALA A 74 5.18 -15.85 -6.32
N ASN A 75 5.26 -14.85 -5.44
CA ASN A 75 6.50 -14.46 -4.76
C ASN A 75 7.08 -15.59 -3.91
N TYR A 76 6.26 -16.32 -3.17
CA TYR A 76 6.74 -17.45 -2.37
C TYR A 76 7.18 -18.64 -3.22
N TYR A 77 6.50 -18.93 -4.34
CA TYR A 77 6.99 -19.93 -5.28
C TYR A 77 8.35 -19.55 -5.87
N TYR A 78 8.56 -18.28 -6.21
CA TYR A 78 9.85 -17.79 -6.66
C TYR A 78 10.94 -17.97 -5.58
N GLN A 79 10.66 -17.55 -4.35
CA GLN A 79 11.57 -17.71 -3.21
C GLN A 79 11.96 -19.18 -2.95
N LEU A 80 11.03 -20.10 -3.21
CA LEU A 80 11.25 -21.55 -3.06
C LEU A 80 11.92 -22.20 -4.29
N GLY A 81 12.33 -21.41 -5.29
CA GLY A 81 12.96 -21.91 -6.52
C GLY A 81 11.99 -22.52 -7.53
N ASN A 82 10.68 -22.42 -7.30
CA ASN A 82 9.66 -22.87 -8.25
C ASN A 82 9.28 -21.74 -9.22
N SER A 83 10.24 -21.33 -10.04
CA SER A 83 10.08 -20.22 -11.00
C SER A 83 8.96 -20.48 -12.00
N LYS A 84 8.76 -21.74 -12.44
CA LYS A 84 7.69 -22.10 -13.37
C LYS A 84 6.30 -21.74 -12.83
N GLN A 85 6.02 -22.09 -11.56
CA GLN A 85 4.73 -21.77 -10.95
C GLN A 85 4.58 -20.27 -10.68
N SER A 86 5.66 -19.61 -10.26
CA SER A 86 5.68 -18.15 -10.10
C SER A 86 5.33 -17.43 -11.40
N GLU A 87 6.04 -17.74 -12.49
CA GLU A 87 5.81 -17.14 -13.81
C GLU A 87 4.41 -17.39 -14.34
N LEU A 88 3.84 -18.58 -14.11
CA LEU A 88 2.46 -18.88 -14.48
C LEU A 88 1.49 -17.93 -13.78
N LEU A 89 1.60 -17.80 -12.45
CA LEU A 89 0.72 -16.93 -11.67
C LEU A 89 0.88 -15.46 -12.07
N TYR A 90 2.11 -15.00 -12.35
CA TYR A 90 2.35 -13.65 -12.86
C TYR A 90 1.72 -13.42 -14.24
N LYS A 91 1.74 -14.41 -15.14
CA LYS A 91 1.10 -14.29 -16.46
C LYS A 91 -0.42 -14.26 -16.38
N GLU A 92 -1.00 -14.98 -15.43
CA GLU A 92 -2.46 -15.05 -15.23
C GLU A 92 -3.04 -13.88 -14.43
N VAL A 93 -2.21 -13.12 -13.72
CA VAL A 93 -2.70 -12.12 -12.76
C VAL A 93 -3.57 -11.05 -13.43
N THR A 94 -3.18 -10.56 -14.61
CA THR A 94 -3.89 -9.48 -15.31
C THR A 94 -5.18 -9.98 -15.97
N SER A 95 -5.26 -11.25 -16.37
CA SER A 95 -6.50 -11.84 -16.89
C SER A 95 -7.50 -12.14 -15.78
N ARG A 96 -7.01 -12.55 -14.60
CA ARG A 96 -7.83 -12.82 -13.40
C ARG A 96 -8.30 -11.55 -12.71
N PHE A 97 -7.48 -10.51 -12.70
CA PHE A 97 -7.74 -9.23 -12.05
C PHE A 97 -7.59 -8.08 -13.06
N PRO A 98 -8.54 -7.95 -14.01
CA PRO A 98 -8.45 -6.97 -15.10
C PRO A 98 -8.54 -5.51 -14.64
N LEU A 99 -8.97 -5.29 -13.39
CA LEU A 99 -9.02 -3.97 -12.72
C LEU A 99 -8.00 -3.87 -11.57
N GLY A 100 -7.12 -4.85 -11.44
CA GLY A 100 -6.09 -4.92 -10.40
C GLY A 100 -4.94 -3.93 -10.60
N THR A 101 -4.04 -3.88 -9.62
CA THR A 101 -2.86 -3.03 -9.62
C THR A 101 -1.96 -3.31 -10.82
N GLN A 102 -1.68 -4.57 -11.15
CA GLN A 102 -0.81 -4.90 -12.30
C GLN A 102 -1.45 -4.45 -13.63
N ALA A 103 -2.76 -4.71 -13.81
CA ALA A 103 -3.47 -4.30 -15.02
C ALA A 103 -3.53 -2.77 -15.18
N ARG A 104 -3.72 -2.05 -14.07
CA ARG A 104 -3.69 -0.58 -14.05
C ARG A 104 -2.29 -0.04 -14.37
N GLN A 105 -1.24 -0.59 -13.74
CA GLN A 105 0.14 -0.18 -14.01
C GLN A 105 0.50 -0.41 -15.47
N GLU A 106 0.18 -1.57 -16.03
CA GLU A 106 0.37 -1.86 -17.46
C GLU A 106 -0.37 -0.84 -18.34
N ALA A 107 -1.63 -0.53 -18.03
CA ALA A 107 -2.41 0.46 -18.78
C ALA A 107 -1.88 1.89 -18.67
N SER A 108 -1.01 2.18 -17.69
CA SER A 108 -0.31 3.47 -17.58
C SER A 108 1.04 3.50 -18.32
N LYS A 109 1.55 2.34 -18.75
CA LYS A 109 2.75 2.27 -19.59
C LYS A 109 2.45 2.92 -20.94
N GLY A 110 3.37 3.74 -21.44
CA GLY A 110 3.22 4.44 -22.72
C GLY A 110 2.65 5.86 -22.63
N PHE A 111 2.17 6.33 -21.48
CA PHE A 111 1.73 7.73 -21.35
C PHE A 111 2.82 8.74 -21.75
N HIS A 112 4.09 8.43 -21.45
CA HIS A 112 5.25 9.25 -21.80
C HIS A 112 5.49 9.38 -23.31
N GLU A 113 5.00 8.42 -24.10
CA GLU A 113 5.13 8.39 -25.56
C GLU A 113 4.13 9.32 -26.26
N LEU A 114 3.07 9.72 -25.56
CA LEU A 114 2.05 10.66 -26.07
C LEU A 114 2.70 12.02 -26.33
N LYS A 115 2.56 12.58 -27.52
CA LYS A 115 3.36 13.73 -27.95
C LYS A 115 2.83 15.02 -27.35
N THR A 116 1.52 15.23 -27.43
CA THR A 116 0.85 16.46 -27.01
C THR A 116 0.17 16.33 -25.66
N ALA A 117 -0.05 17.46 -24.99
CA ALA A 117 -0.82 17.50 -23.75
C ALA A 117 -2.29 17.10 -23.98
N ALA A 118 -2.85 17.42 -25.16
CA ALA A 118 -4.21 17.06 -25.52
C ALA A 118 -4.40 15.52 -25.67
N GLU A 119 -3.46 14.84 -26.35
CA GLU A 119 -3.45 13.38 -26.45
C GLU A 119 -3.32 12.74 -25.06
N ALA A 120 -2.40 13.26 -24.23
CA ALA A 120 -2.18 12.76 -22.87
C ALA A 120 -3.39 12.97 -21.96
N GLU A 121 -4.06 14.12 -22.02
CA GLU A 121 -5.28 14.40 -21.27
C GLU A 121 -6.44 13.48 -21.72
N ALA A 122 -6.60 13.25 -23.02
CA ALA A 122 -7.64 12.37 -23.54
C ALA A 122 -7.42 10.91 -23.08
N ALA A 123 -6.18 10.41 -23.18
CA ALA A 123 -5.79 9.09 -22.68
C ALA A 123 -6.01 8.98 -21.17
N TYR A 124 -5.67 10.02 -20.41
CA TYR A 124 -5.88 10.05 -18.96
C TYR A 124 -7.35 9.94 -18.60
N LYS A 125 -8.22 10.72 -19.25
CA LYS A 125 -9.67 10.67 -19.02
C LYS A 125 -10.24 9.28 -19.30
N ALA A 126 -9.79 8.62 -20.37
CA ALA A 126 -10.18 7.25 -20.67
C ALA A 126 -9.66 6.26 -19.62
N TRP A 127 -8.41 6.44 -19.18
CA TRP A 127 -7.77 5.58 -18.18
C TRP A 127 -8.44 5.68 -16.82
N ILE A 128 -8.72 6.89 -16.30
CA ILE A 128 -9.41 7.05 -15.01
C ILE A 128 -10.88 6.61 -15.06
N LYS A 129 -11.52 6.60 -16.23
CA LYS A 129 -12.86 5.99 -16.38
C LYS A 129 -12.81 4.48 -16.18
N LYS A 130 -11.74 3.82 -16.66
CA LYS A 130 -11.54 2.37 -16.50
C LYS A 130 -10.97 2.02 -15.11
N PHE A 131 -10.10 2.87 -14.58
CA PHE A 131 -9.43 2.70 -13.31
C PHE A 131 -9.62 3.98 -12.45
N PRO A 132 -10.81 4.16 -11.85
CA PRO A 132 -11.08 5.36 -11.06
C PRO A 132 -10.21 5.41 -9.79
N PRO A 133 -9.43 6.49 -9.54
CA PRO A 133 -8.54 6.59 -8.38
C PRO A 133 -9.25 6.37 -7.03
N GLU A 134 -10.52 6.74 -6.93
CA GLU A 134 -11.38 6.57 -5.76
C GLU A 134 -11.77 5.11 -5.50
N SER A 135 -11.79 4.27 -6.53
CA SER A 135 -12.11 2.84 -6.41
C SER A 135 -10.96 2.02 -5.84
N TYR A 136 -9.80 2.64 -5.62
CA TYR A 136 -8.60 1.97 -5.09
C TYR A 136 -8.23 2.59 -3.75
N GLU A 137 -8.70 1.92 -2.69
CA GLU A 137 -8.47 2.28 -1.29
C GLU A 137 -7.03 2.02 -0.83
N ASN A 138 -6.14 1.55 -1.70
CA ASN A 138 -4.78 1.23 -1.29
C ASN A 138 -4.10 2.53 -0.84
N THR A 139 -3.99 2.68 0.48
CA THR A 139 -3.29 3.77 1.17
C THR A 139 -1.77 3.64 1.03
N LYS A 140 -1.30 2.58 0.37
CA LYS A 140 0.09 2.44 -0.04
C LYS A 140 0.42 3.41 -1.15
N VAL A 141 1.63 3.95 -1.07
CA VAL A 141 2.26 4.86 -2.03
C VAL A 141 2.05 4.43 -3.49
N ASP A 142 2.26 3.15 -3.81
CA ASP A 142 2.41 2.69 -5.19
C ASP A 142 1.20 2.99 -6.08
N ASP A 143 -0.02 2.84 -5.56
CA ASP A 143 -1.23 3.01 -6.35
C ASP A 143 -1.50 4.48 -6.67
N ARG A 144 -1.24 5.39 -5.72
CA ARG A 144 -1.38 6.84 -5.90
C ARG A 144 -0.26 7.40 -6.76
N LEU A 145 0.95 6.86 -6.62
CA LEU A 145 2.13 7.29 -7.34
C LEU A 145 1.98 7.11 -8.86
N ALA A 146 1.34 6.03 -9.32
CA ALA A 146 1.10 5.83 -10.75
C ALA A 146 0.22 6.94 -11.36
N TYR A 147 -0.84 7.38 -10.65
CA TYR A 147 -1.67 8.50 -11.11
C TYR A 147 -0.90 9.82 -11.11
N ASP A 148 -0.09 10.04 -10.08
CA ASP A 148 0.73 11.23 -9.93
C ASP A 148 1.79 11.36 -11.03
N TYR A 149 2.46 10.26 -11.40
CA TYR A 149 3.35 10.23 -12.57
C TYR A 149 2.65 10.69 -13.84
N VAL A 150 1.45 10.17 -14.11
CA VAL A 150 0.66 10.54 -15.30
C VAL A 150 0.22 12.01 -15.23
N ARG A 151 -0.29 12.46 -14.08
CA ARG A 151 -0.74 13.85 -13.87
C ARG A 151 0.40 14.86 -14.02
N ALA A 152 1.57 14.61 -13.41
CA ALA A 152 2.72 15.51 -13.54
C ALA A 152 3.25 15.55 -14.96
N MET A 153 3.27 14.41 -15.66
CA MET A 153 3.64 14.36 -17.06
C MET A 153 2.69 15.22 -17.91
N ILE A 154 1.37 15.11 -17.71
CA ILE A 154 0.38 15.95 -18.40
C ILE A 154 0.59 17.43 -18.07
N ALA A 155 0.82 17.75 -16.79
CA ALA A 155 1.11 19.11 -16.36
C ALA A 155 2.36 19.68 -17.04
N GLY A 156 3.44 18.90 -17.11
CA GLY A 156 4.68 19.27 -17.80
C GLY A 156 4.48 19.48 -19.31
N LYS A 157 3.63 18.67 -19.96
CA LYS A 157 3.27 18.88 -21.38
C LYS A 157 2.47 20.18 -21.58
N PHE A 158 1.48 20.46 -20.75
CA PHE A 158 0.76 21.73 -20.81
C PHE A 158 1.68 22.93 -20.53
N ALA A 159 2.61 22.81 -19.59
CA ALA A 159 3.63 23.83 -19.35
C ALA A 159 4.51 24.04 -20.59
N SER A 160 4.92 22.94 -21.25
CA SER A 160 5.69 22.93 -22.51
C SER A 160 4.90 23.51 -23.69
N GLU A 161 3.57 23.50 -23.62
CA GLU A 161 2.67 24.11 -24.60
C GLU A 161 2.19 25.52 -24.19
N LYS A 162 2.80 26.11 -23.15
CA LYS A 162 2.44 27.43 -22.59
C LYS A 162 0.99 27.54 -22.09
N ASN A 163 0.35 26.42 -21.80
CA ASN A 163 -0.97 26.37 -21.19
C ASN A 163 -0.86 26.31 -19.66
N VAL A 164 -0.54 27.46 -19.06
CA VAL A 164 -0.34 27.61 -17.61
C VAL A 164 -1.56 27.16 -16.81
N ALA A 165 -2.77 27.49 -17.27
CA ALA A 165 -4.01 27.16 -16.57
C ALA A 165 -4.18 25.65 -16.40
N LYS A 166 -3.97 24.87 -17.47
CA LYS A 166 -4.07 23.40 -17.39
C LYS A 166 -2.87 22.77 -16.69
N ALA A 167 -1.66 23.29 -16.87
CA ALA A 167 -0.49 22.83 -16.13
C ALA A 167 -0.74 22.91 -14.62
N ASN A 168 -1.24 24.06 -14.15
CA ASN A 168 -1.59 24.28 -12.74
C ASN A 168 -2.75 23.40 -12.27
N ALA A 169 -3.75 23.16 -13.13
CA ALA A 169 -4.87 22.28 -12.79
C ALA A 169 -4.40 20.85 -12.50
N TYR A 170 -3.52 20.30 -13.34
CA TYR A 170 -2.99 18.94 -13.14
C TYR A 170 -1.97 18.86 -12.00
N ALA A 171 -1.12 19.87 -11.82
CA ALA A 171 -0.16 19.90 -10.71
C ALA A 171 -0.86 19.89 -9.34
N LYS A 172 -2.04 20.52 -9.22
CA LYS A 172 -2.86 20.50 -7.99
C LYS A 172 -3.51 19.15 -7.69
N MET A 173 -3.51 18.22 -8.65
CA MET A 173 -4.04 16.87 -8.45
C MET A 173 -3.01 15.91 -7.85
N LEU A 174 -1.77 16.34 -7.61
CA LEU A 174 -0.74 15.48 -7.05
C LEU A 174 -1.01 15.18 -5.57
N GLU A 175 -0.98 13.89 -5.21
CA GLU A 175 -1.37 13.37 -3.90
C GLU A 175 -0.17 12.91 -3.07
N VAL A 176 0.88 12.37 -3.69
CA VAL A 176 1.98 11.65 -3.02
C VAL A 176 3.09 12.58 -2.53
N ASP A 177 3.10 12.87 -1.23
CA ASP A 177 3.96 13.89 -0.62
C ASP A 177 5.46 13.71 -0.89
N PHE A 178 6.05 12.54 -0.62
CA PHE A 178 7.49 12.32 -0.82
C PHE A 178 7.94 12.46 -2.28
N TRP A 179 7.00 12.41 -3.24
CA TRP A 179 7.30 12.47 -4.66
C TRP A 179 7.04 13.86 -5.26
N LYS A 180 6.24 14.72 -4.61
CA LYS A 180 5.86 16.04 -5.13
C LYS A 180 7.05 16.92 -5.50
N GLY A 181 8.14 16.89 -4.73
CA GLY A 181 9.36 17.63 -5.06
C GLY A 181 9.91 17.30 -6.46
N ASN A 182 9.94 16.01 -6.82
CA ASN A 182 10.37 15.56 -8.14
C ASN A 182 9.45 16.06 -9.25
N ALA A 183 8.14 15.97 -9.03
CA ALA A 183 7.14 16.42 -9.99
C ALA A 183 7.26 17.93 -10.26
N TYR A 184 7.34 18.74 -9.19
CA TYR A 184 7.47 20.18 -9.30
C TYR A 184 8.78 20.60 -9.96
N SER A 185 9.90 19.91 -9.69
CA SER A 185 11.17 20.13 -10.39
C SER A 185 11.04 19.90 -11.92
N GLY A 186 10.27 18.87 -12.33
CA GLY A 186 9.93 18.66 -13.73
C GLY A 186 9.16 19.83 -14.35
N LEU A 187 8.17 20.38 -13.63
CA LEU A 187 7.42 21.55 -14.09
C LEU A 187 8.28 22.81 -14.15
N THR A 188 9.16 23.04 -13.17
CA THR A 188 10.17 24.12 -13.18
C THR A 188 10.94 24.09 -14.49
N THR A 189 11.45 22.91 -14.85
CA THR A 189 12.21 22.72 -16.09
C THR A 189 11.37 23.02 -17.34
N ALA A 190 10.11 22.59 -17.37
CA ALA A 190 9.22 22.83 -18.50
C ALA A 190 8.89 24.31 -18.69
N PHE A 191 8.55 25.04 -17.62
CA PHE A 191 8.29 26.48 -17.69
C PHE A 191 9.55 27.27 -18.04
N TYR A 192 10.70 26.91 -17.44
CA TYR A 192 11.98 27.56 -17.71
C TYR A 192 12.36 27.48 -19.20
N LYS A 193 12.27 26.28 -19.79
CA LYS A 193 12.58 26.07 -21.22
C LYS A 193 11.71 26.90 -22.16
N ASN A 194 10.52 27.29 -21.72
CA ASN A 194 9.58 28.09 -22.48
C ASN A 194 9.68 29.59 -22.25
N GLY A 195 10.61 30.03 -21.39
CA GLY A 195 10.80 31.43 -21.01
C GLY A 195 9.80 31.95 -19.98
N ASP A 196 8.95 31.10 -19.41
CA ASP A 196 8.01 31.47 -18.36
C ASP A 196 8.71 31.40 -16.99
N LEU A 197 9.58 32.39 -16.75
CA LEU A 197 10.42 32.43 -15.56
C LEU A 197 9.60 32.61 -14.27
N ALA A 198 8.45 33.29 -14.35
CA ALA A 198 7.57 33.49 -13.20
C ALA A 198 6.99 32.15 -12.71
N ASN A 199 6.43 31.33 -13.61
CA ASN A 199 5.95 30.00 -13.20
C ASN A 199 7.11 29.06 -12.86
N ALA A 200 8.26 29.17 -13.54
CA ALA A 200 9.44 28.38 -13.19
C ALA A 200 9.89 28.63 -11.74
N GLU A 201 9.95 29.89 -11.30
CA GLU A 201 10.30 30.25 -9.93
C GLU A 201 9.29 29.69 -8.90
N ILE A 202 8.00 29.81 -9.19
CA ILE A 202 6.93 29.26 -8.34
C ILE A 202 7.13 27.76 -8.13
N TYR A 203 7.30 27.00 -9.21
CA TYR A 203 7.48 25.54 -9.11
C TYR A 203 8.83 25.14 -8.54
N ALA A 204 9.88 25.95 -8.71
CA ALA A 204 11.18 25.72 -8.08
C ALA A 204 11.06 25.80 -6.56
N LYS A 205 10.34 26.81 -6.07
CA LYS A 205 10.04 26.94 -4.64
C LYS A 205 9.21 25.76 -4.13
N MET A 206 8.13 25.41 -4.83
CA MET A 206 7.32 24.25 -4.45
C MET A 206 8.14 22.96 -4.44
N ALA A 207 9.08 22.78 -5.37
CA ALA A 207 9.96 21.63 -5.39
C ALA A 207 10.84 21.57 -4.13
N MET A 208 11.46 22.69 -3.72
CA MET A 208 12.27 22.78 -2.51
C MET A 208 11.46 22.55 -1.23
N ASP A 209 10.24 23.09 -1.17
CA ASP A 209 9.35 22.93 -0.02
C ASP A 209 8.84 21.48 0.14
N ASN A 210 9.03 20.62 -0.88
CA ASN A 210 8.61 19.22 -0.93
C ASN A 210 9.77 18.25 -1.23
N ALA A 211 11.02 18.67 -0.97
CA ALA A 211 12.23 17.88 -1.17
C ALA A 211 12.65 17.10 0.08
#